data_AF-A0A2D5VDK1-F1
#
_entry.id   AF-A0A2D5VDK1-F1
#
_cell.length_a   1.000
_cell.length_b   1.000
_cell.length_c   1.000
_cell.angle_alpha   90.00
_cell.angle_beta   90.00
_cell.angle_gamma   90.00
#
_symmetry.space_group_name_H-M   'P 1'
#
loop_
_entity.id
_entity.type
_entity.pdbx_description
1 polymer ?
#
loop_
_entity_poly.entity_id
_entity_poly.type
_entity_poly.pdbx_seq_one_letter_code
_entity_poly.pdbx_strand_id
1 'polypeptide(L)'
;MQAKAAIVFTNHRMAVSPGRNVLLNKRYVGRYLSVSELSRKLFSCVCRIGVTDQSQLIILADGARWISQLAHRQYPKAKLILDWWHLKKRLWQTVGWLKRHGLPSKDSRDWAGRIGDWLWRGKVGAALQSCLGLGQQMELAAPPTRVRPSWVKAVCSRSICA
;
A
#
# COMPACT_ATOMS: atom_id res chain seq x y z
N MET A 1 10.03 0.78 -21.95
CA MET A 1 10.60 0.99 -20.60
C MET A 1 9.73 2.01 -19.85
N GLN A 2 9.78 2.09 -18.52
CA GLN A 2 8.97 3.02 -17.72
C GLN A 2 9.81 3.60 -16.59
N ALA A 3 9.62 4.87 -16.26
CA ALA A 3 10.25 5.50 -15.11
C ALA A 3 9.77 4.84 -13.81
N LYS A 4 10.71 4.53 -12.92
CA LYS A 4 10.42 4.01 -11.58
C LYS A 4 11.22 4.81 -10.58
N ALA A 5 10.60 5.08 -9.43
CA ALA A 5 11.22 5.81 -8.34
C ALA A 5 10.93 5.13 -7.01
N ALA A 6 11.89 5.24 -6.11
CA ALA A 6 11.79 4.83 -4.73
C ALA A 6 12.48 5.87 -3.85
N ILE A 7 11.97 6.02 -2.64
CA ILE A 7 12.58 6.83 -1.59
C ILE A 7 12.93 5.88 -0.47
N VAL A 8 14.17 5.94 0.00
CA VAL A 8 14.64 5.14 1.13
C VAL A 8 15.10 6.07 2.24
N PHE A 9 14.70 5.79 3.47
CA PHE A 9 15.11 6.57 4.63
C PHE A 9 15.04 5.70 5.89
N THR A 10 15.82 6.08 6.90
CA THR A 10 15.71 5.55 8.27
C THR A 10 14.92 6.53 9.14
N ASN A 11 14.48 6.10 10.34
CA ASN A 11 13.70 6.94 11.26
C ASN A 11 14.53 8.02 11.98
N HIS A 12 15.58 8.53 11.34
CA HIS A 12 16.43 9.60 11.87
C HIS A 12 15.80 10.93 11.50
N ARG A 13 15.15 11.56 12.47
CA ARG A 13 14.42 12.83 12.31
C ARG A 13 15.14 13.96 13.04
N MET A 14 15.04 15.17 12.51
CA MET A 14 15.52 16.38 13.16
C MET A 14 14.45 17.46 13.12
N ALA A 15 14.19 18.09 14.26
CA ALA A 15 13.32 19.26 14.34
C ALA A 15 14.05 20.47 13.73
N VAL A 16 13.42 21.09 12.75
CA VAL A 16 13.93 22.33 12.10
C VAL A 16 13.21 23.56 12.65
N SER A 17 11.95 23.39 13.05
CA SER A 17 11.13 24.39 13.74
C SER A 17 10.01 23.68 14.51
N PRO A 18 9.25 24.36 15.38
CA PRO A 18 8.08 23.76 16.04
C PRO A 18 7.14 23.10 15.03
N GLY A 19 6.83 21.83 15.23
CA GLY A 19 5.96 21.03 14.35
C GLY A 19 6.57 20.60 13.01
N ARG A 20 7.81 21.01 12.68
CA ARG A 20 8.45 20.68 11.39
C ARG A 20 9.69 19.83 11.60
N ASN A 21 9.58 18.56 11.20
CA ASN A 21 10.67 17.61 11.22
C ASN A 21 11.16 17.30 9.79
N VAL A 22 12.46 17.04 9.64
CA VAL A 22 13.07 16.53 8.41
C VAL A 22 13.69 15.16 8.64
N LEU A 23 13.72 14.33 7.60
CA LEU A 23 14.37 13.02 7.60
C LEU A 23 15.82 13.17 7.14
N LEU A 24 16.79 12.87 8.03
CA LEU A 24 18.20 13.17 7.81
C LEU A 24 18.94 12.17 6.89
N ASN A 25 18.32 11.05 6.52
CA ASN A 25 18.93 10.00 5.68
C ASN A 25 18.07 9.62 4.48
N LYS A 26 17.39 10.59 3.88
CA LYS A 26 16.53 10.38 2.71
C LYS A 26 17.35 10.24 1.43
N ARG A 27 17.24 9.11 0.73
CA ARG A 27 17.85 8.86 -0.57
C ARG A 27 16.76 8.63 -1.62
N TYR A 28 16.96 9.18 -2.81
CA TYR A 28 16.09 8.96 -3.96
C TYR A 28 16.77 8.01 -4.93
N VAL A 29 16.03 6.98 -5.35
CA VAL A 29 16.45 6.03 -6.38
C VAL A 29 15.41 6.11 -7.49
N GLY A 30 15.67 6.94 -8.50
CA GLY A 30 14.76 7.15 -9.63
C GLY A 30 15.50 7.02 -10.95
N ARG A 31 14.99 6.20 -11.87
CA ARG A 31 15.58 6.07 -13.21
C ARG A 31 14.64 5.38 -14.21
N TYR A 32 14.88 5.61 -15.49
CA TYR A 32 14.25 4.87 -16.59
C TYR A 32 14.96 3.53 -16.76
N LEU A 33 14.65 2.56 -15.89
CA LEU A 33 15.30 1.26 -15.84
C LEU A 33 14.28 0.12 -15.84
N SER A 34 14.77 -1.08 -16.17
CA SER A 34 14.05 -2.32 -15.90
C SER A 34 13.81 -2.50 -14.40
N VAL A 35 12.84 -3.37 -14.04
CA VAL A 35 12.60 -3.73 -12.64
C VAL A 35 13.88 -4.30 -12.01
N SER A 36 14.58 -5.20 -12.70
CA SER A 36 15.80 -5.86 -12.20
C SER A 36 16.92 -4.87 -11.85
N GLU A 37 17.17 -3.90 -12.73
CA GLU A 37 18.19 -2.87 -12.48
C GLU A 37 17.82 -1.93 -11.34
N LEU A 38 16.54 -1.54 -11.24
CA LEU A 38 16.05 -0.76 -10.10
C LEU A 38 16.23 -1.56 -8.80
N SER A 39 15.85 -2.84 -8.77
CA SER A 39 15.97 -3.71 -7.59
C SER A 39 17.40 -3.80 -7.09
N ARG A 40 18.39 -3.96 -7.98
CA ARG A 40 19.81 -4.00 -7.59
C ARG A 40 20.29 -2.67 -7.00
N LYS A 41 19.92 -1.55 -7.62
CA LYS A 41 20.28 -0.21 -7.13
C LYS A 41 19.62 0.10 -5.79
N LEU A 42 18.35 -0.28 -5.64
CA LEU A 42 17.60 -0.10 -4.40
C LEU A 42 18.25 -0.90 -3.27
N PHE A 43 18.55 -2.18 -3.49
CA PHE A 43 19.23 -3.03 -2.51
C PHE A 43 20.56 -2.43 -2.06
N SER A 44 21.41 -2.03 -3.01
CA SER A 44 22.68 -1.37 -2.70
C SER A 44 22.49 -0.06 -1.91
N CYS A 45 21.48 0.74 -2.24
CA CYS A 45 21.16 1.97 -1.49
C CYS A 45 20.71 1.67 -0.06
N VAL A 46 19.86 0.67 0.12
CA VAL A 46 19.32 0.22 1.42
C VAL A 46 20.46 -0.27 2.31
N CYS A 47 21.38 -1.09 1.80
CA CYS A 47 22.55 -1.53 2.57
C CYS A 47 23.46 -0.37 2.97
N ARG A 48 23.72 0.59 2.06
CA ARG A 48 24.59 1.76 2.35
C ARG A 48 24.06 2.67 3.45
N ILE A 49 22.75 2.70 3.68
CA ILE A 49 22.15 3.48 4.77
C ILE A 49 22.00 2.68 6.07
N GLY A 50 22.61 1.49 6.14
CA GLY A 50 22.68 0.67 7.36
C GLY A 50 21.50 -0.26 7.60
N VAL A 51 20.62 -0.47 6.60
CA VAL A 51 19.54 -1.46 6.72
C VAL A 51 20.11 -2.86 6.50
N THR A 52 19.82 -3.75 7.45
CA THR A 52 20.27 -5.15 7.49
C THR A 52 19.07 -6.10 7.60
N ASP A 53 19.32 -7.41 7.58
CA ASP A 53 18.28 -8.45 7.74
C ASP A 53 17.63 -8.47 9.13
N GLN A 54 18.17 -7.71 10.09
CA GLN A 54 17.59 -7.51 11.42
C GLN A 54 16.78 -6.21 11.50
N SER A 55 16.87 -5.35 10.49
CA SER A 55 16.13 -4.10 10.47
C SER A 55 14.65 -4.34 10.20
N GLN A 56 13.79 -3.63 10.92
CA GLN A 56 12.36 -3.58 10.59
C GLN A 56 12.16 -2.71 9.34
N LEU A 57 12.01 -3.35 8.18
CA LEU A 57 11.74 -2.66 6.93
C LEU A 57 10.23 -2.53 6.68
N ILE A 58 9.78 -1.31 6.36
CA ILE A 58 8.42 -1.04 5.88
C ILE A 58 8.51 -0.57 4.44
N ILE A 59 7.74 -1.19 3.55
CA ILE A 59 7.63 -0.81 2.14
C ILE A 59 6.23 -0.26 1.92
N LEU A 60 6.12 1.04 1.61
CA LEU A 60 4.86 1.67 1.21
C LEU A 60 4.81 1.72 -0.32
N ALA A 61 3.79 1.13 -0.94
CA ALA A 61 3.74 0.96 -2.39
C ALA A 61 2.32 1.05 -2.97
N ASP A 62 2.22 1.35 -4.27
CA ASP A 62 0.96 1.49 -5.03
C ASP A 62 0.20 0.16 -5.29
N GLY A 63 0.77 -0.97 -4.89
CA GLY A 63 0.23 -2.30 -5.11
C GLY A 63 0.59 -2.91 -6.47
N ALA A 64 1.56 -2.36 -7.21
CA ALA A 64 2.07 -2.98 -8.43
C ALA A 64 2.69 -4.35 -8.14
N ARG A 65 2.36 -5.35 -8.97
CA ARG A 65 2.78 -6.75 -8.77
C ARG A 65 4.29 -6.91 -8.61
N TRP A 66 5.07 -6.20 -9.41
CA TRP A 66 6.53 -6.29 -9.38
C TRP A 66 7.13 -5.83 -8.03
N ILE A 67 6.48 -4.90 -7.32
CA ILE A 67 6.94 -4.44 -6.00
C ILE A 67 6.78 -5.55 -4.96
N SER A 68 5.63 -6.22 -4.96
CA SER A 68 5.42 -7.37 -4.06
C SER A 68 6.40 -8.52 -4.33
N GLN A 69 6.69 -8.80 -5.60
CA GLN A 69 7.70 -9.80 -5.99
C GLN A 69 9.11 -9.40 -5.56
N LEU A 70 9.47 -8.12 -5.71
CA LEU A 70 10.75 -7.57 -5.25
C LEU A 70 10.86 -7.67 -3.73
N ALA A 71 9.86 -7.21 -2.99
CA ALA A 71 9.81 -7.28 -1.54
C ALA A 71 10.00 -8.71 -1.03
N HIS A 72 9.30 -9.68 -1.63
CA HIS A 72 9.44 -11.09 -1.25
C HIS A 72 10.85 -11.63 -1.50
N ARG A 73 11.45 -11.29 -2.64
CA ARG A 73 12.78 -11.82 -3.03
C ARG A 73 13.93 -11.18 -2.26
N GLN A 74 13.87 -9.86 -2.02
CA GLN A 74 14.98 -9.10 -1.45
C GLN A 74 14.81 -8.79 0.04
N TYR A 75 13.56 -8.72 0.52
CA TYR A 75 13.25 -8.27 1.88
C TYR A 75 12.14 -9.14 2.50
N PRO A 76 12.38 -10.44 2.69
CA PRO A 76 11.34 -11.39 3.11
C PRO A 76 10.70 -11.05 4.47
N LYS A 77 11.40 -10.31 5.34
CA LYS A 77 10.88 -9.83 6.64
C LYS A 77 10.18 -8.47 6.58
N ALA A 78 10.17 -7.81 5.42
CA ALA A 78 9.59 -6.48 5.28
C ALA A 78 8.07 -6.50 5.38
N LYS A 79 7.50 -5.48 6.03
CA LYS A 79 6.07 -5.22 6.03
C LYS A 79 5.71 -4.39 4.80
N LEU A 80 4.98 -4.98 3.86
CA LEU A 80 4.45 -4.29 2.69
C LEU A 80 3.09 -3.68 3.01
N ILE A 81 2.98 -2.36 2.86
CA ILE A 81 1.75 -1.58 3.10
C ILE A 81 1.30 -0.97 1.77
N LEU A 82 0.02 -1.13 1.46
CA LEU A 82 -0.58 -0.46 0.32
C LEU A 82 -0.74 1.03 0.61
N ASP A 83 -0.28 1.86 -0.31
CA ASP A 83 -0.41 3.31 -0.23
C ASP A 83 -1.89 3.74 -0.14
N TRP A 84 -2.16 4.63 0.81
CA TRP A 84 -3.52 5.04 1.14
C TRP A 84 -4.20 5.79 0.00
N TRP A 85 -3.46 6.65 -0.72
CA TRP A 85 -4.02 7.39 -1.84
C TRP A 85 -4.44 6.43 -2.96
N HIS A 86 -3.60 5.43 -3.27
CA HIS A 86 -3.92 4.40 -4.27
C HIS A 86 -5.12 3.53 -3.85
N LEU A 87 -5.22 3.18 -2.56
CA LEU A 87 -6.36 2.45 -2.03
C LEU A 87 -7.65 3.26 -2.15
N LYS A 88 -7.65 4.53 -1.73
CA LYS A 88 -8.79 5.45 -1.90
C LYS A 88 -9.17 5.62 -3.36
N LYS A 89 -8.20 5.79 -4.26
CA LYS A 89 -8.46 5.93 -5.70
C LYS A 89 -9.21 4.73 -6.24
N ARG A 90 -8.77 3.51 -5.91
CA ARG A 90 -9.46 2.27 -6.30
C ARG A 90 -10.87 2.20 -5.71
N LEU A 91 -11.04 2.54 -4.44
CA LEU A 91 -12.35 2.57 -3.78
C LEU A 91 -13.32 3.50 -4.52
N TRP A 92 -12.89 4.71 -4.88
CA TRP A 92 -13.75 5.65 -5.61
C TRP A 92 -14.00 5.25 -7.07
N GLN A 93 -13.06 4.55 -7.72
CA GLN A 93 -13.32 3.92 -9.02
C GLN A 93 -14.42 2.85 -8.90
N THR A 94 -14.40 2.04 -7.84
CA THR A 94 -15.47 1.08 -7.54
C THR A 94 -16.80 1.80 -7.33
N VAL A 95 -16.85 2.91 -6.60
CA VAL A 95 -18.07 3.73 -6.47
C VAL A 95 -18.61 4.17 -7.83
N GLY A 96 -17.74 4.68 -8.71
CA GLY A 96 -18.14 5.06 -10.07
C GLY A 96 -18.64 3.88 -10.91
N TRP A 97 -18.11 2.68 -10.68
CA TRP A 97 -18.63 1.46 -11.29
C TRP A 97 -20.01 1.08 -10.72
N LEU A 98 -20.17 1.05 -9.40
CA LEU A 98 -21.41 0.72 -8.70
C LEU A 98 -22.58 1.61 -9.15
N LYS A 99 -22.34 2.92 -9.26
CA LYS A 99 -23.34 3.89 -9.75
C LYS A 99 -23.82 3.59 -11.16
N ARG A 100 -22.92 3.15 -12.05
CA ARG A 100 -23.24 2.79 -13.43
C ARG A 100 -23.98 1.46 -13.54
N HIS A 101 -23.96 0.64 -12.49
CA HIS A 101 -24.56 -0.68 -12.45
C HIS A 101 -25.71 -0.75 -11.44
N GLY A 102 -26.45 0.35 -11.29
CA GLY A 102 -27.75 0.37 -10.61
C GLY A 102 -27.72 0.66 -9.11
N LEU A 103 -26.56 0.82 -8.47
CA LEU A 103 -26.52 1.22 -7.05
C LEU A 103 -26.72 2.74 -6.92
N PRO A 104 -27.69 3.22 -6.10
CA PRO A 104 -27.93 4.65 -5.94
C PRO A 104 -26.69 5.46 -5.52
N SER A 105 -26.66 6.72 -5.95
CA SER A 105 -25.50 7.60 -5.74
C SER A 105 -25.20 7.89 -4.27
N LYS A 106 -26.23 7.85 -3.41
CA LYS A 106 -26.11 7.98 -1.95
C LYS A 106 -25.54 6.70 -1.35
N ASP A 107 -26.18 5.57 -1.61
CA ASP A 107 -25.80 4.26 -1.06
C ASP A 107 -24.37 3.85 -1.42
N SER A 108 -23.96 4.10 -2.67
CA SER A 108 -22.59 3.85 -3.13
C SER A 108 -21.54 4.71 -2.41
N ARG A 109 -21.88 5.97 -2.06
CA ARG A 109 -21.01 6.87 -1.30
C ARG A 109 -20.96 6.47 0.18
N ASP A 110 -22.10 6.17 0.77
CA ASP A 110 -22.21 5.76 2.18
C ASP A 110 -21.48 4.43 2.42
N TRP A 111 -21.58 3.49 1.48
CA TRP A 111 -20.77 2.27 1.47
C TRP A 111 -19.27 2.59 1.42
N ALA A 112 -18.82 3.45 0.51
CA ALA A 112 -17.41 3.81 0.40
C ALA A 112 -16.88 4.57 1.63
N GLY A 113 -17.69 5.42 2.25
CA GLY A 113 -17.35 6.08 3.51
C GLY A 113 -17.05 5.06 4.60
N ARG A 114 -17.97 4.11 4.83
CA ARG A 114 -17.80 3.03 5.82
C ARG A 114 -16.58 2.15 5.53
N ILE A 115 -16.41 1.72 4.28
CA ILE A 115 -15.24 0.92 3.86
C ILE A 115 -13.94 1.70 4.09
N GLY A 116 -13.91 2.97 3.71
CA GLY A 116 -12.77 3.86 3.94
C GLY A 116 -12.40 3.96 5.42
N ASP A 117 -13.37 4.21 6.28
CA ASP A 117 -13.15 4.31 7.72
C ASP A 117 -12.64 3.01 8.35
N TRP A 118 -13.20 1.87 7.94
CA TRP A 118 -12.73 0.56 8.41
C TRP A 118 -11.31 0.27 7.96
N LEU A 119 -10.99 0.51 6.68
CA LEU A 119 -9.65 0.32 6.15
C LEU A 119 -8.65 1.23 6.87
N TRP A 120 -8.98 2.50 7.08
CA TRP A 120 -8.12 3.44 7.81
C TRP A 120 -7.82 3.00 9.25
N ARG A 121 -8.76 2.30 9.89
CA ARG A 121 -8.63 1.78 11.25
C ARG A 121 -8.12 0.34 11.31
N GLY A 122 -7.68 -0.23 10.18
CA GLY A 122 -7.18 -1.60 10.09
C GLY A 122 -8.24 -2.70 10.22
N LYS A 123 -9.54 -2.37 10.14
CA LYS A 123 -10.66 -3.32 10.17
C LYS A 123 -10.85 -3.99 8.80
N VAL A 124 -9.80 -4.66 8.31
CA VAL A 124 -9.76 -5.28 6.98
C VAL A 124 -10.82 -6.39 6.84
N GLY A 125 -11.06 -7.18 7.89
CA GLY A 125 -12.08 -8.22 7.88
C GLY A 125 -13.49 -7.65 7.63
N ALA A 126 -13.87 -6.60 8.36
CA ALA A 126 -15.17 -5.94 8.18
C ALA A 126 -15.32 -5.33 6.78
N ALA A 127 -14.27 -4.67 6.28
CA ALA A 127 -14.26 -4.13 4.92
C ALA A 127 -14.42 -5.23 3.86
N LEU A 128 -13.71 -6.35 4.02
CA LEU A 128 -13.82 -7.49 3.10
C LEU A 128 -15.22 -8.10 3.11
N GLN A 129 -15.79 -8.35 4.29
CA GLN A 129 -17.14 -8.90 4.42
C GLN A 129 -18.18 -7.98 3.78
N SER A 130 -18.05 -6.66 3.96
CA SER A 130 -18.96 -5.73 3.30
C SER A 130 -18.79 -5.66 1.78
N CYS A 131 -17.59 -5.89 1.24
CA CYS A 131 -17.40 -6.03 -0.21
C CYS A 131 -18.03 -7.32 -0.73
N LEU A 132 -17.87 -8.44 -0.01
CA LEU A 132 -18.44 -9.73 -0.39
C LEU A 132 -19.97 -9.70 -0.36
N GLY A 133 -20.56 -9.15 0.71
CA GLY A 133 -22.01 -8.99 0.81
C GLY A 133 -22.59 -8.11 -0.29
N LEU A 134 -21.93 -7.00 -0.64
CA LEU A 134 -22.35 -6.18 -1.77
C LEU A 134 -22.22 -6.92 -3.11
N GLY A 135 -21.14 -7.69 -3.29
CA GLY A 135 -20.95 -8.51 -4.48
C GLY A 135 -22.06 -9.55 -4.64
N GLN A 136 -22.48 -10.20 -3.56
CA GLN A 136 -23.61 -11.14 -3.56
C GLN A 136 -24.94 -10.45 -3.90
N GLN A 137 -25.21 -9.28 -3.30
CA GLN A 137 -26.42 -8.49 -3.59
C GLN A 137 -26.53 -8.06 -5.05
N MET A 138 -25.38 -7.90 -5.71
CA MET A 138 -25.30 -7.52 -7.13
C MET A 138 -25.04 -8.72 -8.04
N GLU A 139 -25.18 -9.94 -7.53
CA GLU A 139 -25.00 -11.20 -8.27
C GLU A 139 -23.66 -11.30 -9.01
N LEU A 140 -22.60 -10.71 -8.43
CA LEU A 140 -21.27 -10.73 -9.01
C LEU A 140 -20.61 -12.09 -8.74
N ALA A 141 -20.01 -12.65 -9.79
CA ALA A 141 -19.18 -13.82 -9.65
C ALA A 141 -18.09 -13.59 -8.59
N ALA A 142 -17.89 -14.60 -7.74
CA ALA A 142 -16.89 -14.54 -6.70
C ALA A 142 -15.49 -14.28 -7.30
N PRO A 143 -14.64 -13.54 -6.56
CA PRO A 143 -13.21 -13.55 -6.69
C PRO A 143 -12.65 -14.82 -7.32
N PRO A 144 -11.98 -14.90 -8.49
CA PRO A 144 -11.13 -16.08 -8.68
C PRO A 144 -10.20 -16.12 -7.48
N THR A 145 -10.15 -17.27 -6.78
CA THR A 145 -9.28 -17.49 -5.62
C THR A 145 -7.84 -17.36 -6.10
N ARG A 146 -7.34 -16.13 -6.17
CA ARG A 146 -5.91 -15.91 -6.22
C ARG A 146 -5.43 -16.31 -4.85
N VAL A 147 -4.63 -17.37 -4.79
CA VAL A 147 -3.74 -17.63 -3.66
C VAL A 147 -2.95 -16.36 -3.47
N ARG A 148 -3.43 -15.47 -2.61
CA ARG A 148 -2.69 -14.32 -2.13
C ARG A 148 -1.86 -14.91 -1.02
N PRO A 149 -0.55 -15.03 -1.20
CA PRO A 149 0.25 -15.51 -0.09
C PRO A 149 0.09 -14.46 1.05
N SER A 150 0.21 -14.89 2.30
CA SER A 150 -0.41 -14.36 3.53
C SER A 150 -0.03 -12.93 3.99
N TRP A 151 0.28 -12.02 3.06
CA TRP A 151 1.14 -10.85 3.27
C TRP A 151 0.45 -9.50 3.42
N VAL A 152 -0.89 -9.38 3.31
CA VAL A 152 -1.57 -8.10 3.59
C VAL A 152 -1.90 -8.03 5.08
N LYS A 153 -0.87 -7.84 5.90
CA LYS A 153 -0.99 -7.59 7.34
C LYS A 153 -0.61 -6.15 7.68
N ALA A 154 -1.33 -5.19 7.10
CA ALA A 154 -1.57 -3.86 7.67
C ALA A 154 -2.18 -2.97 6.59
N VAL A 155 -3.46 -2.65 6.73
CA VAL A 155 -3.91 -1.31 6.36
C VAL A 155 -3.82 -0.51 7.65
N CYS A 156 -2.99 0.54 7.63
CA CYS A 156 -2.81 1.56 8.67
C CYS A 156 -3.26 1.13 10.09
N SER A 157 -2.42 0.41 10.84
CA SER A 157 -2.65 0.27 12.28
C SER A 157 -2.08 1.51 12.98
N ARG A 158 -2.77 2.03 14.01
CA ARG A 158 -2.30 3.19 14.81
C ARG A 158 -0.87 3.02 15.32
N SER A 159 -0.42 1.80 15.52
CA SER A 159 0.94 1.43 15.93
C SER A 159 2.04 1.67 14.87
N ILE A 160 1.69 2.04 13.63
CA ILE A 160 2.65 2.42 12.58
C ILE A 160 2.78 3.96 12.48
N CYS A 161 1.82 4.70 13.04
CA CYS A 161 1.73 6.16 12.98
C CYS A 161 1.95 6.85 14.33
N ALA A 162 2.39 6.12 15.36
CA ALA A 162 2.78 6.66 16.67
C ALA A 162 4.28 6.94 16.71
#